data_AF-A0A103XCZ0-F1
#
_entry.id   AF-A0A103XCZ0-F1
#
_cell.length_a   1.000
_cell.length_b   1.000
_cell.length_c   1.000
_cell.angle_alpha   90.00
_cell.angle_beta   90.00
_cell.angle_gamma   90.00
#
_symmetry.space_group_name_H-M   'P 1'
#
loop_
_entity.id
_entity.type
_entity.pdbx_description
1 polymer ?
#
loop_
_entity_poly.entity_id
_entity_poly.type
_entity_poly.pdbx_seq_one_letter_code
_entity_poly.pdbx_strand_id
1 'polypeptide(L)'
;MKKRNVRSAVDANAHQVQRAARQELKLGDHLRSPYVIRAVDMNVTNEERKIHEWVLAGLGGNELLFSTPNDMNLHRHAIESLARTTTMYISVIDAWVTLLNYEERFRNRDSLCRYFFNIEVMTDTKLRSKCVNHNTQYALFKKGLMSSAKNNLEVVEMRNIDLVFFPLLDKGHYYVVVFNLKNPSVVVIDNRYREVSDDDQLLQMYDFITNILIDDQHLNVVVHPTGRELDEIGQQRLRMDWQTQNNFDDCGVFAMRHMETYMGDVRTWRTGLAQAGKTKEGQIASLRMKYIAKLLVSNYNKKKEYVVKEVEKF
;
A
#
# COMPACT_ATOMS: atom_id res chain seq x y z
N MET A 1 -39.01 41.14 -13.09
CA MET A 1 -38.32 39.83 -13.24
C MET A 1 -36.95 39.87 -12.54
N LYS A 2 -36.85 39.39 -11.30
CA LYS A 2 -35.57 39.23 -10.56
C LYS A 2 -35.40 37.75 -10.22
N LYS A 3 -34.76 36.97 -11.09
CA LYS A 3 -34.30 35.59 -10.83
C LYS A 3 -33.06 35.26 -11.66
N ARG A 4 -31.95 35.97 -11.45
CA ARG A 4 -30.61 35.57 -11.92
C ARG A 4 -29.57 36.17 -10.97
N ASN A 5 -29.25 35.45 -9.90
CA ASN A 5 -27.97 35.57 -9.18
C ASN A 5 -27.76 34.58 -8.04
N VAL A 6 -28.60 33.54 -7.90
CA VAL A 6 -28.40 32.53 -6.84
C VAL A 6 -27.59 31.32 -7.33
N ARG A 7 -27.55 31.03 -8.64
CA ARG A 7 -26.81 29.87 -9.18
C ARG A 7 -25.28 30.06 -9.20
N SER A 8 -24.78 31.27 -9.49
CA SER A 8 -23.32 31.51 -9.57
C SER A 8 -22.61 31.46 -8.22
N ALA A 9 -23.30 31.81 -7.14
CA ALA A 9 -22.73 31.76 -5.79
C ALA A 9 -22.64 30.33 -5.25
N VAL A 10 -23.58 29.44 -5.62
CA VAL A 10 -23.56 28.04 -5.20
C VAL A 10 -22.45 27.26 -5.92
N ASP A 11 -22.24 27.52 -7.22
CA ASP A 11 -21.16 26.90 -8.00
C ASP A 11 -19.76 27.40 -7.57
N ALA A 12 -19.63 28.68 -7.26
CA ALA A 12 -18.37 29.24 -6.75
C ALA A 12 -18.00 28.68 -5.36
N ASN A 13 -19.00 28.46 -4.50
CA ASN A 13 -18.79 27.88 -3.17
C ASN A 13 -18.50 26.37 -3.27
N ALA A 14 -19.14 25.64 -4.19
CA ALA A 14 -18.81 24.25 -4.47
C ALA A 14 -17.37 24.10 -4.98
N HIS A 15 -16.91 24.97 -5.89
CA HIS A 15 -15.53 24.98 -6.36
C HIS A 15 -14.50 25.40 -5.30
N GLN A 16 -14.85 26.30 -4.37
CA GLN A 16 -13.99 26.65 -3.24
C GLN A 16 -13.91 25.53 -2.20
N VAL A 17 -15.00 24.85 -1.88
CA VAL A 17 -15.01 23.68 -0.98
C VAL A 17 -14.23 22.51 -1.61
N GLN A 18 -14.34 22.32 -2.93
CA GLN A 18 -13.56 21.30 -3.66
C GLN A 18 -12.07 21.66 -3.78
N ARG A 19 -11.71 22.95 -3.85
CA ARG A 19 -10.32 23.42 -3.76
C ARG A 19 -9.75 23.32 -2.35
N ALA A 20 -10.55 23.58 -1.32
CA ALA A 20 -10.14 23.46 0.09
C ALA A 20 -9.91 22.00 0.49
N ALA A 21 -10.65 21.04 -0.09
CA ALA A 21 -10.41 19.61 0.10
C ALA A 21 -9.19 19.07 -0.68
N ARG A 22 -8.61 19.86 -1.59
CA ARG A 22 -7.51 19.46 -2.51
C ARG A 22 -6.14 20.01 -2.16
N GLN A 23 -6.01 20.81 -1.09
CA GLN A 23 -4.68 21.03 -0.52
C GLN A 23 -4.37 19.85 0.38
N GLU A 24 -3.52 18.93 -0.11
CA GLU A 24 -2.67 18.19 0.81
C GLU A 24 -2.05 19.24 1.74
N LEU A 25 -2.45 19.20 3.02
CA LEU A 25 -1.86 20.04 4.06
C LEU A 25 -0.35 19.87 3.93
N LYS A 26 0.34 20.90 3.39
CA LYS A 26 1.80 21.00 3.49
C LYS A 26 2.08 21.21 4.98
N LEU A 27 2.19 20.10 5.70
CA LEU A 27 2.51 20.08 7.12
C LEU A 27 3.80 20.88 7.31
N GLY A 28 3.78 21.81 8.27
CA GLY A 28 4.94 22.62 8.61
C GLY A 28 6.09 21.74 9.11
N ASP A 29 7.31 22.26 9.03
CA ASP A 29 8.53 21.48 9.33
C ASP A 29 8.59 20.94 10.74
N HIS A 30 7.95 21.62 11.69
CA HIS A 30 7.83 21.17 13.08
C HIS A 30 7.03 19.86 13.24
N LEU A 31 6.23 19.47 12.25
CA LEU A 31 5.47 18.21 12.25
C LEU A 31 6.20 17.07 11.52
N ARG A 32 7.37 17.36 10.93
CA ARG A 32 8.22 16.38 10.23
C ARG A 32 9.47 16.17 11.06
N SER A 33 9.72 14.93 11.49
CA SER A 33 10.89 14.64 12.32
C SER A 33 11.86 13.69 11.60
N PRO A 34 13.17 13.99 11.60
CA PRO A 34 14.20 13.09 11.08
C PRO A 34 14.34 11.81 11.91
N TYR A 35 13.75 11.76 13.10
CA TYR A 35 13.81 10.63 14.03
C TYR A 35 12.54 9.76 14.03
N VAL A 36 11.57 10.01 13.12
CA VAL A 36 10.39 9.15 13.01
C VAL A 36 10.80 7.80 12.42
N ILE A 37 10.95 6.81 13.29
CA ILE A 37 11.10 5.41 12.90
C ILE A 37 9.74 4.95 12.35
N ARG A 38 9.60 4.89 11.03
CA ARG A 38 8.35 4.50 10.35
C ARG A 38 8.06 3.00 10.45
N ALA A 39 9.12 2.19 10.47
CA ALA A 39 9.00 0.74 10.50
C ALA A 39 8.81 0.25 11.93
N VAL A 40 7.87 -0.67 12.13
CA VAL A 40 7.71 -1.32 13.45
C VAL A 40 8.96 -2.11 13.81
N ASP A 41 9.36 -2.04 15.08
CA ASP A 41 10.24 -3.02 15.69
C ASP A 41 9.46 -4.33 15.91
N MET A 42 10.14 -5.47 16.01
CA MET A 42 9.48 -6.77 16.18
C MET A 42 9.32 -7.19 17.65
N ASN A 43 9.63 -6.30 18.61
CA ASN A 43 9.47 -6.57 20.04
C ASN A 43 8.06 -6.16 20.48
N VAL A 44 7.18 -7.15 20.60
CA VAL A 44 5.76 -6.92 20.95
C VAL A 44 5.62 -6.49 22.41
N THR A 45 4.98 -5.35 22.65
CA THR A 45 4.64 -4.88 24.01
C THR A 45 3.45 -5.64 24.59
N ASN A 46 3.23 -5.50 25.89
CA ASN A 46 2.06 -6.13 26.54
C ASN A 46 0.75 -5.54 26.01
N GLU A 47 0.71 -4.24 25.72
CA GLU A 47 -0.45 -3.56 25.14
C GLU A 47 -0.76 -4.06 23.73
N GLU A 48 0.26 -4.18 22.87
CA GLU A 48 0.12 -4.72 21.51
C GLU A 48 -0.37 -6.17 21.53
N ARG A 49 0.15 -6.98 22.46
CA ARG A 49 -0.33 -8.35 22.69
C ARG A 49 -1.79 -8.37 23.13
N LYS A 50 -2.17 -7.51 24.10
CA LYS A 50 -3.55 -7.42 24.60
C LYS A 50 -4.53 -7.03 23.48
N ILE A 51 -4.15 -6.07 22.63
CA ILE A 51 -4.96 -5.69 21.45
C ILE A 51 -5.15 -6.89 20.52
N HIS A 52 -4.08 -7.64 20.23
CA HIS A 52 -4.14 -8.82 19.37
C HIS A 52 -5.05 -9.91 19.94
N GLU A 53 -4.92 -10.22 21.24
CA GLU A 53 -5.76 -11.19 21.96
C GLU A 53 -7.24 -10.77 21.93
N TRP A 54 -7.54 -9.48 22.15
CA TRP A 54 -8.89 -8.94 22.06
C TRP A 54 -9.49 -9.03 20.65
N VAL A 55 -8.68 -8.84 19.61
CA VAL A 55 -9.12 -9.06 18.23
C VAL A 55 -9.49 -10.53 18.03
N LEU A 56 -8.63 -11.46 18.47
CA LEU A 56 -8.83 -12.90 18.30
C LEU A 56 -9.97 -13.48 19.12
N ALA A 57 -10.30 -12.88 20.27
CA ALA A 57 -11.41 -13.32 21.11
C ALA A 57 -12.76 -13.29 20.36
N GLY A 58 -12.88 -12.52 19.28
CA GLY A 58 -14.03 -12.58 18.37
C GLY A 58 -15.36 -12.13 18.98
N LEU A 59 -15.32 -11.39 20.09
CA LEU A 59 -16.49 -11.05 20.91
C LEU A 59 -17.40 -9.96 20.30
N GLY A 60 -17.14 -9.50 19.06
CA GLY A 60 -17.75 -8.30 18.49
C GLY A 60 -18.59 -8.47 17.21
N GLY A 61 -18.76 -9.68 16.66
CA GLY A 61 -19.51 -9.87 15.41
C GLY A 61 -18.98 -9.01 14.26
N ASN A 62 -19.84 -8.22 13.58
CA ASN A 62 -19.47 -7.38 12.43
C ASN A 62 -19.04 -5.94 12.80
N GLU A 63 -18.38 -5.78 13.94
CA GLU A 63 -17.92 -4.49 14.46
C GLU A 63 -16.93 -3.78 13.53
N LEU A 64 -17.07 -2.46 13.40
CA LEU A 64 -16.17 -1.61 12.62
C LEU A 64 -15.00 -1.13 13.49
N LEU A 65 -13.79 -1.62 13.20
CA LEU A 65 -12.59 -1.41 14.04
C LEU A 65 -11.59 -0.43 13.45
N PHE A 66 -11.59 -0.24 12.13
CA PHE A 66 -10.77 0.76 11.45
C PHE A 66 -11.64 1.59 10.52
N SER A 67 -11.51 2.91 10.58
CA SER A 67 -12.18 3.82 9.66
C SER A 67 -11.37 5.09 9.47
N THR A 68 -11.27 5.57 8.23
CA THR A 68 -10.53 6.79 7.88
C THR A 68 -11.45 7.87 7.32
N PRO A 69 -10.98 9.12 7.16
CA PRO A 69 -11.70 10.16 6.43
C PRO A 69 -11.99 9.83 4.96
N ASN A 70 -11.21 8.95 4.33
CA ASN A 70 -11.26 8.68 2.89
C ASN A 70 -11.99 7.37 2.55
N ASP A 71 -13.01 7.04 3.34
CA ASP A 71 -13.92 5.89 3.20
C ASP A 71 -13.28 4.50 3.29
N MET A 72 -12.01 4.40 3.73
CA MET A 72 -11.43 3.09 4.05
C MET A 72 -11.96 2.59 5.39
N ASN A 73 -12.58 1.41 5.39
CA ASN A 73 -13.24 0.80 6.54
C ASN A 73 -12.83 -0.66 6.67
N LEU A 74 -12.46 -1.11 7.88
CA LEU A 74 -12.27 -2.52 8.20
C LEU A 74 -13.16 -2.94 9.35
N HIS A 75 -13.93 -3.98 9.09
CA HIS A 75 -14.65 -4.72 10.11
C HIS A 75 -13.74 -5.76 10.76
N ARG A 76 -14.11 -6.18 11.97
CA ARG A 76 -13.38 -7.14 12.80
C ARG A 76 -12.93 -8.38 12.04
N HIS A 77 -13.84 -9.02 11.30
CA HIS A 77 -13.54 -10.22 10.52
C HIS A 77 -12.36 -10.07 9.54
N ALA A 78 -12.17 -8.86 8.97
CA ALA A 78 -11.04 -8.60 8.09
C ALA A 78 -9.74 -8.50 8.89
N ILE A 79 -9.76 -7.84 10.04
CA ILE A 79 -8.59 -7.71 10.92
C ILE A 79 -8.19 -9.07 11.52
N GLU A 80 -9.17 -9.94 11.82
CA GLU A 80 -8.92 -11.31 12.25
C GLU A 80 -8.13 -12.14 11.22
N SER A 81 -8.28 -11.86 9.92
CA SER A 81 -7.48 -12.52 8.87
C SER A 81 -5.98 -12.20 8.96
N LEU A 82 -5.62 -11.04 9.53
CA LEU A 82 -4.23 -10.67 9.86
C LEU A 82 -3.80 -11.28 11.21
N ALA A 83 -4.74 -11.52 12.12
CA ALA A 83 -4.43 -12.01 13.45
C ALA A 83 -4.05 -13.51 13.45
N ARG A 84 -4.60 -14.28 12.50
CA ARG A 84 -4.40 -15.72 12.35
C ARG A 84 -3.35 -16.03 11.28
N THR A 85 -2.73 -17.20 11.32
CA THR A 85 -1.85 -17.73 10.25
C THR A 85 -2.68 -18.19 9.04
N THR A 86 -3.42 -17.26 8.44
CA THR A 86 -4.30 -17.47 7.30
C THR A 86 -4.01 -16.44 6.21
N THR A 87 -4.45 -16.72 4.99
CA THR A 87 -4.45 -15.74 3.90
C THR A 87 -5.23 -14.49 4.32
N MET A 88 -4.59 -13.34 4.19
CA MET A 88 -5.16 -12.06 4.54
C MET A 88 -6.18 -11.59 3.50
N TYR A 89 -7.18 -10.82 3.93
CA TYR A 89 -8.08 -10.14 3.00
C TYR A 89 -7.41 -8.94 2.32
N ILE A 90 -7.79 -8.71 1.06
CA ILE A 90 -7.32 -7.57 0.24
C ILE A 90 -7.51 -6.25 0.99
N SER A 91 -8.66 -6.09 1.64
CA SER A 91 -8.99 -4.90 2.42
C SER A 91 -7.95 -4.60 3.51
N VAL A 92 -7.32 -5.60 4.12
CA VAL A 92 -6.27 -5.37 5.11
C VAL A 92 -5.02 -4.77 4.48
N ILE A 93 -4.61 -5.27 3.31
CA ILE A 93 -3.47 -4.69 2.57
C ILE A 93 -3.81 -3.26 2.12
N ASP A 94 -5.03 -3.01 1.66
CA ASP A 94 -5.47 -1.66 1.29
C ASP A 94 -5.52 -0.70 2.48
N ALA A 95 -5.85 -1.17 3.68
CA ALA A 95 -5.81 -0.36 4.89
C ALA A 95 -4.38 -0.05 5.31
N TRP A 96 -3.48 -1.01 5.12
CA TRP A 96 -2.05 -0.82 5.34
C TRP A 96 -1.46 0.22 4.39
N VAL A 97 -1.74 0.10 3.09
CA VAL A 97 -1.41 1.10 2.06
C VAL A 97 -1.94 2.49 2.44
N THR A 98 -3.21 2.54 2.87
CA THR A 98 -3.85 3.78 3.32
C THR A 98 -3.13 4.41 4.51
N LEU A 99 -2.72 3.59 5.49
CA LEU A 99 -1.96 4.04 6.65
C LEU A 99 -0.55 4.50 6.26
N LEU A 100 0.17 3.75 5.41
CA LEU A 100 1.50 4.13 4.95
C LEU A 100 1.47 5.48 4.20
N ASN A 101 0.51 5.68 3.30
CA ASN A 101 0.34 6.96 2.60
C ASN A 101 0.02 8.12 3.56
N TYR A 102 -0.72 7.87 4.65
CA TYR A 102 -0.93 8.87 5.70
C TYR A 102 0.38 9.21 6.42
N GLU A 103 1.18 8.20 6.77
CA GLU A 103 2.47 8.38 7.46
C GLU A 103 3.52 9.08 6.57
N GLU A 104 3.50 8.87 5.25
CA GLU A 104 4.40 9.55 4.29
C GLU A 104 4.24 11.08 4.29
N ARG A 105 3.12 11.61 4.79
CA ARG A 105 2.91 13.06 4.95
C ARG A 105 3.83 13.67 6.02
N PHE A 106 4.25 12.86 6.99
CA PHE A 106 5.08 13.25 8.13
C PHE A 106 6.55 12.86 7.94
N ARG A 107 6.93 12.33 6.77
CA ARG A 107 8.31 11.92 6.48
C ARG A 107 9.30 13.09 6.62
N ASN A 108 10.54 12.75 6.91
CA ASN A 108 11.65 13.69 6.75
C ASN A 108 11.74 14.17 5.28
N ARG A 109 11.96 15.46 5.06
CA ARG A 109 12.11 16.06 3.72
C ARG A 109 13.23 15.42 2.90
N ASP A 110 14.30 14.99 3.57
CA ASP A 110 15.46 14.38 2.90
C ASP A 110 15.25 12.88 2.61
N SER A 111 14.21 12.28 3.20
CA SER A 111 13.82 10.91 2.86
C SER A 111 13.13 10.87 1.51
N LEU A 112 13.29 9.73 0.82
CA LEU A 112 12.49 9.40 -0.37
C LEU A 112 10.99 9.58 -0.09
N CYS A 113 10.30 10.21 -1.03
CA CYS A 113 8.85 10.31 -1.10
C CYS A 113 8.27 9.02 -1.69
N ARG A 114 7.53 8.26 -0.89
CA ARG A 114 6.91 7.01 -1.35
C ARG A 114 5.42 7.21 -1.54
N TYR A 115 4.85 6.54 -2.53
CA TYR A 115 3.41 6.42 -2.68
C TYR A 115 3.02 4.97 -2.91
N PHE A 116 1.97 4.53 -2.23
CA PHE A 116 1.47 3.17 -2.27
C PHE A 116 0.10 3.16 -2.93
N PHE A 117 -0.03 2.51 -4.09
CA PHE A 117 -1.33 2.30 -4.72
C PHE A 117 -2.07 1.12 -4.07
N ASN A 118 -3.40 1.16 -4.12
CA ASN A 118 -4.25 0.06 -3.65
C ASN A 118 -4.19 -1.13 -4.61
N ILE A 119 -4.48 -2.33 -4.10
CA ILE A 119 -4.55 -3.55 -4.92
C ILE A 119 -5.61 -3.39 -6.01
N GLU A 120 -6.69 -2.67 -5.72
CA GLU A 120 -7.80 -2.39 -6.62
C GLU A 120 -7.40 -1.79 -7.98
N VAL A 121 -6.21 -1.18 -8.11
CA VAL A 121 -5.71 -0.67 -9.40
C VAL A 121 -5.62 -1.79 -10.44
N MET A 122 -5.34 -3.02 -9.99
CA MET A 122 -5.03 -4.16 -10.87
C MET A 122 -6.06 -5.30 -10.79
N THR A 123 -7.19 -5.11 -10.10
CA THR A 123 -8.17 -6.19 -9.86
C THR A 123 -9.22 -6.36 -10.96
N ASP A 124 -9.46 -5.36 -11.80
CA ASP A 124 -10.46 -5.47 -12.88
C ASP A 124 -10.06 -6.62 -13.84
N THR A 125 -10.91 -7.63 -13.95
CA THR A 125 -10.61 -8.83 -14.76
C THR A 125 -10.51 -8.50 -16.26
N LYS A 126 -11.16 -7.43 -16.72
CA LYS A 126 -11.04 -6.95 -18.10
C LYS A 126 -9.70 -6.28 -18.37
N LEU A 127 -9.05 -5.73 -17.35
CA LEU A 127 -7.77 -5.07 -17.49
C LEU A 127 -6.70 -5.99 -18.09
N ARG A 128 -6.72 -7.26 -17.69
CA ARG A 128 -5.76 -8.29 -18.14
C ARG A 128 -6.31 -9.20 -19.23
N SER A 129 -7.52 -8.92 -19.72
CA SER A 129 -8.15 -9.77 -20.73
C SER A 129 -7.48 -9.56 -22.09
N LYS A 130 -7.04 -10.66 -22.72
CA LYS A 130 -6.51 -10.67 -24.09
C LYS A 130 -7.56 -10.27 -25.14
N CYS A 131 -8.84 -10.29 -24.78
CA CYS A 131 -9.94 -9.87 -25.64
C CYS A 131 -10.18 -8.35 -25.64
N VAL A 132 -9.43 -7.59 -24.83
CA VAL A 132 -9.56 -6.14 -24.69
C VAL A 132 -8.34 -5.49 -25.31
N ASN A 133 -8.53 -4.45 -26.12
CA ASN A 133 -7.42 -3.72 -26.75
C ASN A 133 -6.64 -2.86 -25.74
N HIS A 134 -5.39 -2.54 -26.07
CA HIS A 134 -4.47 -1.77 -25.21
C HIS A 134 -5.07 -0.44 -24.73
N ASN A 135 -5.77 0.31 -25.59
CA ASN A 135 -6.38 1.59 -25.20
C ASN A 135 -7.44 1.43 -24.10
N THR A 136 -8.24 0.36 -24.18
CA THR A 136 -9.27 0.07 -23.19
C THR A 136 -8.65 -0.45 -21.89
N GLN A 137 -7.61 -1.29 -21.97
CA GLN A 137 -6.84 -1.71 -20.80
C GLN A 137 -6.24 -0.49 -20.08
N TYR A 138 -5.58 0.41 -20.82
CA TYR A 138 -5.04 1.65 -20.28
C TYR A 138 -6.12 2.53 -19.62
N ALA A 139 -7.29 2.68 -20.25
CA ALA A 139 -8.39 3.45 -19.67
C ALA A 139 -8.88 2.86 -18.34
N LEU A 140 -8.95 1.52 -18.23
CA LEU A 140 -9.30 0.83 -16.98
C LEU A 140 -8.21 1.02 -15.91
N PHE A 141 -6.94 0.88 -16.29
CA PHE A 141 -5.81 1.11 -15.38
C PHE A 141 -5.78 2.55 -14.87
N LYS A 142 -5.89 3.55 -15.76
CA LYS A 142 -5.95 4.96 -15.40
C LYS A 142 -7.14 5.26 -14.50
N LYS A 143 -8.30 4.64 -14.74
CA LYS A 143 -9.46 4.73 -13.84
C LYS A 143 -9.14 4.14 -12.46
N GLY A 144 -8.44 3.02 -12.40
CA GLY A 144 -7.94 2.42 -11.16
C GLY A 144 -7.01 3.36 -10.38
N LEU A 145 -6.01 3.93 -11.06
CA LEU A 145 -5.11 4.93 -10.49
C LEU A 145 -5.88 6.14 -9.95
N MET A 146 -6.81 6.70 -10.73
CA MET A 146 -7.65 7.83 -10.30
C MET A 146 -8.48 7.49 -9.06
N SER A 147 -9.05 6.29 -9.00
CA SER A 147 -9.82 5.83 -7.83
C SER A 147 -8.95 5.71 -6.58
N SER A 148 -7.81 5.00 -6.69
CA SER A 148 -6.88 4.80 -5.58
C SER A 148 -6.28 6.12 -5.09
N ALA A 149 -5.89 7.00 -6.03
CA ALA A 149 -5.39 8.34 -5.74
C ALA A 149 -6.47 9.35 -5.31
N LYS A 150 -7.74 8.94 -5.18
CA LYS A 150 -8.88 9.80 -4.85
C LYS A 150 -8.99 11.03 -5.77
N ASN A 151 -8.72 10.83 -7.06
CA ASN A 151 -8.68 11.84 -8.11
C ASN A 151 -7.61 12.93 -7.91
N ASN A 152 -6.56 12.67 -7.11
CA ASN A 152 -5.38 13.53 -7.06
C ASN A 152 -4.54 13.34 -8.33
N LEU A 153 -4.56 14.34 -9.21
CA LEU A 153 -3.85 14.30 -10.49
C LEU A 153 -2.33 14.28 -10.33
N GLU A 154 -1.77 14.94 -9.30
CA GLU A 154 -0.31 14.92 -9.08
C GLU A 154 0.17 13.51 -8.77
N VAL A 155 -0.58 12.77 -7.96
CA VAL A 155 -0.31 11.36 -7.64
C VAL A 155 -0.47 10.47 -8.87
N VAL A 156 -1.56 10.65 -9.63
CA VAL A 156 -1.83 9.87 -10.83
C VAL A 156 -0.71 10.07 -11.83
N GLU A 157 -0.26 11.31 -12.05
CA GLU A 157 0.85 11.62 -12.96
C GLU A 157 2.24 11.38 -12.32
N MET A 158 2.28 10.82 -11.11
CA MET A 158 3.49 10.47 -10.37
C MET A 158 4.44 11.65 -10.08
N ARG A 159 3.89 12.88 -10.03
CA ARG A 159 4.66 14.09 -9.76
C ARG A 159 5.15 14.13 -8.32
N ASN A 160 6.43 14.46 -8.14
CA ASN A 160 7.09 14.58 -6.83
C ASN A 160 7.05 13.28 -5.98
N ILE A 161 6.98 12.11 -6.63
CA ILE A 161 7.06 10.81 -5.98
C ILE A 161 8.38 10.16 -6.41
N ASP A 162 9.15 9.67 -5.43
CA ASP A 162 10.44 9.02 -5.69
C ASP A 162 10.28 7.52 -5.89
N LEU A 163 9.39 6.87 -5.12
CA LEU A 163 9.10 5.44 -5.19
C LEU A 163 7.59 5.19 -5.28
N VAL A 164 7.16 4.42 -6.28
CA VAL A 164 5.76 4.04 -6.47
C VAL A 164 5.62 2.54 -6.21
N PHE A 165 4.77 2.17 -5.27
CA PHE A 165 4.54 0.79 -4.86
C PHE A 165 3.17 0.30 -5.35
N PHE A 166 3.16 -0.88 -5.95
CA PHE A 166 1.97 -1.62 -6.34
C PHE A 166 1.95 -2.99 -5.63
N PRO A 167 1.23 -3.14 -4.51
CA PRO A 167 0.92 -4.46 -3.99
C PRO A 167 -0.03 -5.16 -4.96
N LEU A 168 0.27 -6.42 -5.28
CA LEU A 168 -0.51 -7.22 -6.21
C LEU A 168 -1.00 -8.49 -5.53
N LEU A 169 -2.21 -8.90 -5.91
CA LEU A 169 -2.76 -10.22 -5.62
C LEU A 169 -2.92 -10.96 -6.94
N ASP A 170 -2.09 -11.98 -7.16
CA ASP A 170 -2.25 -12.85 -8.33
C ASP A 170 -2.33 -14.31 -7.86
N LYS A 171 -3.38 -15.02 -8.31
CA LYS A 171 -3.64 -16.42 -7.97
C LYS A 171 -3.53 -16.75 -6.47
N GLY A 172 -4.04 -15.85 -5.62
CA GLY A 172 -4.03 -16.02 -4.17
C GLY A 172 -2.69 -15.72 -3.50
N HIS A 173 -1.71 -15.14 -4.20
CA HIS A 173 -0.40 -14.77 -3.67
C HIS A 173 -0.17 -13.26 -3.68
N TYR A 174 0.28 -12.72 -2.54
CA TYR A 174 0.67 -11.31 -2.41
C TYR A 174 2.17 -11.11 -2.67
N TYR A 175 2.49 -10.07 -3.43
CA TYR A 175 3.84 -9.55 -3.62
C TYR A 175 3.77 -8.07 -4.01
N VAL A 176 4.91 -7.41 -4.18
CA VAL A 176 4.95 -5.97 -4.43
C VAL A 176 5.84 -5.66 -5.63
N VAL A 177 5.38 -4.79 -6.54
CA VAL A 177 6.20 -4.20 -7.59
C VAL A 177 6.49 -2.74 -7.23
N VAL A 178 7.76 -2.34 -7.35
CA VAL A 178 8.20 -0.99 -6.98
C VAL A 178 8.91 -0.34 -8.16
N PHE A 179 8.44 0.84 -8.54
CA PHE A 179 9.07 1.70 -9.54
C PHE A 179 9.82 2.80 -8.81
N ASN A 180 11.14 2.87 -8.99
CA ASN A 180 11.96 3.92 -8.44
C ASN A 180 12.13 5.01 -9.49
N LEU A 181 11.43 6.13 -9.32
CA LEU A 181 11.43 7.25 -10.26
C LEU A 181 12.63 8.19 -10.06
N LYS A 182 13.24 8.15 -8.86
CA LYS A 182 14.42 8.97 -8.50
C LYS A 182 15.73 8.33 -8.92
N ASN A 183 15.88 7.02 -8.70
CA ASN A 183 17.01 6.21 -9.14
C ASN A 183 16.44 5.07 -9.99
N PRO A 184 16.29 5.30 -11.31
CA PRO A 184 15.50 4.46 -12.21
C PRO A 184 15.77 2.97 -12.04
N SER A 185 14.74 2.25 -11.60
CA SER A 185 14.72 0.79 -11.46
C SER A 185 13.29 0.30 -11.27
N VAL A 186 13.00 -0.89 -11.77
CA VAL A 186 11.75 -1.61 -11.51
C VAL A 186 12.08 -2.90 -10.80
N VAL A 187 11.57 -3.07 -9.58
CA VAL A 187 11.85 -4.27 -8.79
C VAL A 187 10.58 -5.02 -8.40
N VAL A 188 10.62 -6.33 -8.54
CA VAL A 188 9.60 -7.24 -8.02
C VAL A 188 10.10 -7.84 -6.71
N ILE A 189 9.36 -7.59 -5.64
CA ILE A 189 9.66 -8.04 -4.29
C ILE A 189 8.65 -9.10 -3.89
N ASP A 190 9.12 -10.36 -3.88
CA ASP A 190 8.31 -11.54 -3.62
C ASP A 190 8.96 -12.39 -2.52
N ASN A 191 8.18 -12.80 -1.52
CA ASN A 191 8.69 -13.66 -0.45
C ASN A 191 8.96 -15.09 -0.92
N ARG A 192 8.39 -15.55 -2.03
CA ARG A 192 8.62 -16.90 -2.53
C ARG A 192 10.00 -16.99 -3.20
N TYR A 193 10.80 -17.95 -2.78
CA TYR A 193 11.97 -18.39 -3.54
C TYR A 193 11.50 -19.30 -4.68
N ARG A 194 11.87 -18.97 -5.92
CA ARG A 194 11.73 -19.87 -7.08
C ARG A 194 12.97 -19.80 -7.95
N GLU A 195 13.43 -20.89 -8.52
CA GLU A 195 14.51 -20.85 -9.50
C GLU A 195 14.07 -20.12 -10.78
N VAL A 196 15.04 -19.58 -11.52
CA VAL A 196 14.81 -18.65 -12.65
C VAL A 196 14.06 -19.31 -13.82
N SER A 197 14.00 -20.65 -13.88
CA SER A 197 13.42 -21.40 -14.99
C SER A 197 11.89 -21.51 -15.01
N ASP A 198 11.18 -21.14 -13.95
CA ASP A 198 9.80 -21.62 -13.79
C ASP A 198 8.74 -20.49 -13.74
N ASP A 199 7.83 -20.60 -14.72
CA ASP A 199 6.43 -20.14 -14.79
C ASP A 199 6.17 -18.85 -15.58
N ASP A 200 6.03 -18.99 -16.92
CA ASP A 200 5.59 -17.95 -17.88
C ASP A 200 4.35 -17.17 -17.42
N GLN A 201 3.51 -17.76 -16.56
CA GLN A 201 2.28 -17.11 -16.10
C GLN A 201 2.47 -16.12 -14.95
N LEU A 202 3.51 -16.26 -14.14
CA LEU A 202 3.82 -15.28 -13.09
C LEU A 202 4.51 -14.06 -13.72
N LEU A 203 5.40 -14.32 -14.69
CA LEU A 203 6.01 -13.29 -15.54
C LEU A 203 4.92 -12.44 -16.22
N GLN A 204 3.82 -13.05 -16.69
CA GLN A 204 2.72 -12.30 -17.29
C GLN A 204 2.18 -11.16 -16.40
N MET A 205 2.06 -11.32 -15.08
CA MET A 205 1.57 -10.23 -14.24
C MET A 205 2.64 -9.17 -14.01
N TYR A 206 3.90 -9.58 -13.83
CA TYR A 206 5.03 -8.68 -13.66
C TYR A 206 5.23 -7.83 -14.93
N ASP A 207 5.22 -8.48 -16.09
CA ASP A 207 5.33 -7.86 -17.40
C ASP A 207 4.13 -6.95 -17.67
N PHE A 208 2.91 -7.41 -17.34
CA PHE A 208 1.72 -6.60 -17.57
C PHE A 208 1.76 -5.26 -16.81
N ILE A 209 2.11 -5.28 -15.51
CA ILE A 209 2.19 -4.02 -14.75
C ILE A 209 3.33 -3.12 -15.22
N THR A 210 4.46 -3.71 -15.58
CA THR A 210 5.61 -2.98 -16.13
C THR A 210 5.21 -2.31 -17.46
N ASN A 211 4.57 -3.05 -18.37
CA ASN A 211 4.16 -2.54 -19.68
C ASN A 211 3.06 -1.49 -19.59
N ILE A 212 2.02 -1.71 -18.78
CA ILE A 212 0.92 -0.73 -18.65
C ILE A 212 1.35 0.57 -17.99
N LEU A 213 2.39 0.52 -17.15
CA LEU A 213 2.94 1.72 -16.53
C LEU A 213 3.98 2.42 -17.41
N ILE A 214 4.88 1.66 -18.05
CA ILE A 214 6.04 2.18 -18.77
C ILE A 214 5.82 2.15 -20.28
N ASP A 215 5.80 0.96 -20.89
CA ASP A 215 5.85 0.68 -22.33
C ASP A 215 4.72 1.38 -23.12
N ASP A 216 4.98 2.63 -23.50
CA ASP A 216 4.11 3.55 -24.26
C ASP A 216 2.72 3.82 -23.68
N GLN A 217 2.51 3.51 -22.40
CA GLN A 217 1.22 3.71 -21.75
C GLN A 217 1.30 4.85 -20.74
N HIS A 218 1.34 4.56 -19.44
CA HIS A 218 1.04 5.60 -18.47
C HIS A 218 2.08 6.71 -18.40
N LEU A 219 3.36 6.38 -18.14
CA LEU A 219 4.44 7.36 -17.99
C LEU A 219 4.69 8.16 -19.26
N ASN A 220 4.53 7.55 -20.43
CA ASN A 220 4.66 8.25 -21.71
C ASN A 220 3.46 9.20 -21.97
N VAL A 221 2.23 8.78 -21.65
CA VAL A 221 1.03 9.64 -21.78
C VAL A 221 1.09 10.86 -20.85
N VAL A 222 1.61 10.69 -19.63
CA VAL A 222 1.78 11.82 -18.69
C VAL A 222 3.10 12.56 -18.88
N VAL A 223 3.92 12.13 -19.85
CA VAL A 223 5.23 12.73 -20.19
C VAL A 223 6.16 12.80 -18.96
N HIS A 224 6.21 11.72 -18.18
CA HIS A 224 7.09 11.64 -17.02
C HIS A 224 8.54 11.47 -17.50
N PRO A 225 9.51 12.26 -16.99
CA PRO A 225 10.89 12.26 -17.49
C PRO A 225 11.60 10.90 -17.38
N THR A 226 11.22 10.11 -16.37
CA THR A 226 11.82 8.81 -16.07
C THR A 226 11.25 7.64 -16.91
N GLY A 227 10.17 7.85 -17.67
CA GLY A 227 9.48 6.76 -18.39
C GLY A 227 10.40 5.98 -19.32
N ARG A 228 11.13 6.69 -20.18
CA ARG A 228 12.09 6.10 -21.13
C ARG A 228 13.23 5.35 -20.45
N GLU A 229 13.78 5.89 -19.36
CA GLU A 229 14.91 5.26 -18.67
C GLU A 229 14.49 3.93 -18.00
N LEU A 230 13.28 3.87 -17.44
CA LEU A 230 12.76 2.62 -16.88
C LEU A 230 12.51 1.55 -17.93
N ASP A 231 12.08 1.95 -19.12
CA ASP A 231 11.87 1.04 -20.25
C ASP A 231 13.19 0.37 -20.68
N GLU A 232 14.26 1.17 -20.77
CA GLU A 232 15.60 0.69 -21.15
C GLU A 232 16.24 -0.23 -20.09
N ILE A 233 15.98 0.02 -18.79
CA ILE A 233 16.53 -0.79 -17.69
C ILE A 233 15.80 -2.13 -17.53
N GLY A 234 14.49 -2.13 -17.74
CA GLY A 234 13.64 -3.30 -17.51
C GLY A 234 13.43 -3.63 -16.02
N GLN A 235 12.79 -4.78 -15.77
CA GLN A 235 12.44 -5.22 -14.42
C GLN A 235 13.42 -6.24 -13.83
N GLN A 236 13.60 -6.19 -12.51
CA GLN A 236 14.40 -7.15 -11.76
C GLN A 236 13.60 -7.78 -10.62
N ARG A 237 13.55 -9.11 -10.57
CA ARG A 237 13.07 -9.82 -9.38
C ARG A 237 14.17 -9.89 -8.33
N LEU A 238 13.89 -9.39 -7.13
CA LEU A 238 14.88 -9.39 -6.05
C LEU A 238 15.09 -10.80 -5.48
N ARG A 239 16.35 -11.13 -5.25
CA ARG A 239 16.78 -12.27 -4.42
C ARG A 239 17.06 -11.75 -3.02
N MET A 240 16.42 -12.35 -2.03
CA MET A 240 16.54 -11.92 -0.63
C MET A 240 16.73 -13.14 0.27
N ASP A 241 17.57 -13.00 1.29
CA ASP A 241 17.93 -14.12 2.16
C ASP A 241 16.73 -14.69 2.93
N TRP A 242 15.73 -13.87 3.25
CA TRP A 242 14.53 -14.30 4.01
C TRP A 242 13.43 -14.95 3.15
N GLN A 243 13.65 -15.14 1.84
CA GLN A 243 12.66 -15.81 0.99
C GLN A 243 12.31 -17.23 1.49
N THR A 244 11.11 -17.69 1.14
CA THR A 244 10.52 -18.94 1.63
C THR A 244 10.16 -19.84 0.45
N GLN A 245 10.33 -21.15 0.60
CA GLN A 245 9.83 -22.13 -0.38
C GLN A 245 8.41 -22.60 -0.04
N ASN A 246 8.08 -22.72 1.26
CA ASN A 246 6.87 -23.40 1.72
C ASN A 246 5.89 -22.51 2.50
N ASN A 247 6.22 -21.23 2.73
CA ASN A 247 5.32 -20.32 3.43
C ASN A 247 4.50 -19.51 2.43
N PHE A 248 3.25 -19.94 2.24
CA PHE A 248 2.30 -19.34 1.32
C PHE A 248 1.27 -18.43 2.03
N ASP A 249 0.96 -18.71 3.30
CA ASP A 249 -0.11 -18.03 4.05
C ASP A 249 0.30 -16.64 4.56
N ASP A 250 1.61 -16.42 4.78
CA ASP A 250 2.12 -15.15 5.30
C ASP A 250 2.54 -14.16 4.21
N CYS A 251 2.29 -14.45 2.92
CA CYS A 251 2.69 -13.57 1.82
C CYS A 251 2.18 -12.13 1.98
N GLY A 252 0.98 -11.94 2.55
CA GLY A 252 0.45 -10.62 2.88
C GLY A 252 1.29 -9.88 3.92
N VAL A 253 1.75 -10.56 4.97
CA VAL A 253 2.61 -9.98 6.02
C VAL A 253 3.98 -9.60 5.45
N PHE A 254 4.54 -10.44 4.58
CA PHE A 254 5.77 -10.10 3.86
C PHE A 254 5.58 -8.87 2.98
N ALA A 255 4.51 -8.80 2.19
CA ALA A 255 4.21 -7.64 1.35
C ALA A 255 4.05 -6.35 2.18
N MET A 256 3.36 -6.42 3.33
CA MET A 256 3.27 -5.30 4.27
C MET A 256 4.63 -4.85 4.79
N ARG A 257 5.49 -5.80 5.19
CA ARG A 257 6.85 -5.50 5.66
C ARG A 257 7.75 -4.94 4.58
N HIS A 258 7.61 -5.42 3.34
CA HIS A 258 8.37 -4.93 2.19
C HIS A 258 7.99 -3.49 1.85
N MET A 259 6.69 -3.18 1.80
CA MET A 259 6.21 -1.80 1.62
C MET A 259 6.68 -0.87 2.75
N GLU A 260 6.65 -1.36 3.99
CA GLU A 260 7.04 -0.57 5.16
C GLU A 260 8.54 -0.19 5.11
N THR A 261 9.41 -1.14 4.77
CA THR A 261 10.87 -1.03 4.98
C THR A 261 11.70 -0.76 3.73
N TYR A 262 11.18 -1.04 2.52
CA TYR A 262 11.95 -0.84 1.30
C TYR A 262 12.08 0.67 0.97
N MET A 263 13.31 1.08 0.65
CA MET A 263 13.69 2.46 0.35
C MET A 263 14.51 2.57 -0.95
N GLY A 264 14.25 1.68 -1.92
CA GLY A 264 14.79 1.81 -3.27
C GLY A 264 16.20 1.24 -3.51
N ASP A 265 16.91 0.77 -2.48
CA ASP A 265 18.21 0.09 -2.65
C ASP A 265 18.28 -1.18 -1.78
N VAL A 266 18.39 -2.33 -2.44
CA VAL A 266 18.52 -3.66 -1.82
C VAL A 266 19.77 -3.80 -0.94
N ARG A 267 20.87 -3.13 -1.28
CA ARG A 267 22.15 -3.24 -0.54
C ARG A 267 22.04 -2.65 0.87
N THR A 268 21.29 -1.57 0.99
CA THR A 268 21.03 -0.89 2.26
C THR A 268 19.76 -1.36 2.95
N TRP A 269 18.98 -2.23 2.32
CA TRP A 269 17.71 -2.66 2.85
C TRP A 269 17.88 -3.53 4.10
N ARG A 270 17.15 -3.17 5.16
CA ARG A 270 17.13 -3.90 6.44
C ARG A 270 15.69 -4.22 6.80
N THR A 271 15.24 -5.42 6.45
CA THR A 271 13.90 -5.90 6.83
C THR A 271 13.83 -6.34 8.29
N GLY A 272 14.95 -6.78 8.85
CA GLY A 272 15.02 -7.42 10.17
C GLY A 272 14.55 -8.87 10.18
N LEU A 273 14.14 -9.43 9.03
CA LEU A 273 13.70 -10.82 8.93
C LEU A 273 14.90 -11.77 8.89
N ALA A 274 14.84 -12.84 9.67
CA ALA A 274 15.83 -13.92 9.65
C ALA A 274 15.71 -14.75 8.36
N GLN A 275 16.80 -15.44 7.99
CA GLN A 275 16.86 -16.26 6.78
C GLN A 275 15.81 -17.41 6.80
N ALA A 276 15.74 -18.18 7.89
CA ALA A 276 14.83 -19.31 8.03
C ALA A 276 14.60 -19.72 9.50
N GLY A 277 13.69 -20.68 9.71
CA GLY A 277 13.47 -21.36 10.98
C GLY A 277 12.58 -20.63 11.98
N LYS A 278 12.56 -21.14 13.22
CA LYS A 278 11.68 -20.68 14.31
C LYS A 278 11.79 -19.19 14.61
N THR A 279 12.97 -18.60 14.43
CA THR A 279 13.16 -17.16 14.61
C THR A 279 12.31 -16.37 13.62
N LYS A 280 12.28 -16.77 12.34
CA LYS A 280 11.45 -16.10 11.32
C LYS A 280 9.97 -16.28 11.60
N GLU A 281 9.54 -17.47 12.01
CA GLU A 281 8.15 -17.74 12.39
C GLU A 281 7.71 -16.83 13.55
N GLY A 282 8.54 -16.70 14.59
CA GLY A 282 8.30 -15.77 15.69
C GLY A 282 8.26 -14.31 15.25
N GLN A 283 9.14 -13.90 14.33
CA GLN A 283 9.14 -12.54 13.77
C GLN A 283 7.88 -12.24 12.96
N ILE A 284 7.39 -13.19 12.16
CA ILE A 284 6.14 -13.05 11.41
C ILE A 284 4.95 -12.93 12.37
N ALA A 285 4.90 -13.76 13.41
CA ALA A 285 3.88 -13.66 14.46
C ALA A 285 3.91 -12.29 15.16
N SER A 286 5.11 -11.80 15.52
CA SER A 286 5.30 -10.45 16.05
C SER A 286 4.81 -9.36 15.10
N LEU A 287 5.13 -9.47 13.80
CA LEU A 287 4.69 -8.50 12.79
C LEU A 287 3.16 -8.46 12.67
N ARG A 288 2.48 -9.62 12.73
CA ARG A 288 1.01 -9.68 12.74
C ARG A 288 0.43 -8.89 13.91
N MET A 289 0.95 -9.09 15.13
CA MET A 289 0.53 -8.34 16.32
C MET A 289 0.80 -6.84 16.17
N LYS A 290 2.02 -6.49 15.75
CA LYS A 290 2.46 -5.09 15.53
C LYS A 290 1.58 -4.37 14.51
N TYR A 291 1.26 -5.00 13.40
CA TYR A 291 0.45 -4.39 12.35
C TYR A 291 -1.02 -4.23 12.75
N ILE A 292 -1.58 -5.18 13.51
CA ILE A 292 -2.91 -5.03 14.09
C ILE A 292 -2.95 -3.83 15.03
N ALA A 293 -2.02 -3.79 16.00
CA ALA A 293 -1.94 -2.68 16.93
C ALA A 293 -1.76 -1.35 16.19
N LYS A 294 -0.80 -1.29 15.27
CA LYS A 294 -0.51 -0.08 14.48
C LYS A 294 -1.71 0.41 13.67
N LEU A 295 -2.47 -0.48 13.02
CA LEU A 295 -3.72 -0.10 12.33
C LEU A 295 -4.76 0.44 13.32
N LEU A 296 -4.99 -0.28 14.41
CA LEU A 296 -6.08 0.00 15.34
C LEU A 296 -5.85 1.24 16.21
N VAL A 297 -4.61 1.48 16.65
CA VAL A 297 -4.27 2.60 17.55
C VAL A 297 -3.61 3.78 16.84
N SER A 298 -3.51 3.75 15.51
CA SER A 298 -3.07 4.89 14.71
C SER A 298 -3.98 6.11 14.91
N ASN A 299 -3.39 7.30 14.96
CA ASN A 299 -4.13 8.57 14.99
C ASN A 299 -4.98 8.80 13.73
N TYR A 300 -4.74 8.05 12.65
CA TYR A 300 -5.58 8.11 11.45
C TYR A 300 -6.88 7.32 11.58
N ASN A 301 -6.95 6.38 12.53
CA ASN A 301 -8.13 5.58 12.76
C ASN A 301 -9.16 6.35 13.62
N LYS A 302 -10.32 6.69 13.03
CA LYS A 302 -11.44 7.32 13.74
C LYS A 302 -12.06 6.44 14.82
N LYS A 303 -11.72 5.14 14.86
CA LYS A 303 -12.18 4.18 15.87
C LYS A 303 -11.16 3.95 16.99
N LYS A 304 -10.03 4.64 16.99
CA LYS A 304 -8.96 4.47 17.97
C LYS A 304 -9.47 4.51 19.42
N GLU A 305 -10.19 5.57 19.80
CA GLU A 305 -10.66 5.76 21.18
C GLU A 305 -11.62 4.64 21.61
N TYR A 306 -12.46 4.21 20.68
CA TYR A 306 -13.37 3.10 20.89
C TYR A 306 -12.60 1.79 21.11
N VAL A 307 -11.62 1.47 20.24
CA VAL A 307 -10.79 0.27 20.37
C VAL A 307 -10.03 0.25 21.68
N VAL A 308 -9.37 1.36 22.05
CA VAL A 308 -8.62 1.45 23.31
C VAL A 308 -9.54 1.17 24.50
N LYS A 309 -10.73 1.77 24.53
CA LYS A 309 -11.71 1.55 25.60
C LYS A 309 -12.20 0.10 25.68
N GLU A 310 -12.44 -0.56 24.56
CA GLU A 310 -12.88 -1.97 24.57
C GLU A 310 -11.75 -2.93 24.96
N VAL A 311 -10.51 -2.65 24.55
CA VAL A 311 -9.31 -3.43 24.95
C VAL A 311 -9.01 -3.25 26.45
N GLU A 312 -9.25 -2.08 27.03
CA GLU A 312 -9.09 -1.85 28.47
C GLU A 312 -10.03 -2.71 29.32
N LYS A 313 -11.25 -2.99 28.82
CA LYS A 313 -12.26 -3.81 29.50
C LYS A 313 -12.02 -5.32 29.40
N PHE A 314 -11.28 -5.75 28.37
CA PHE A 314 -10.90 -7.14 28.14
C PHE A 314 -9.84 -7.60 29.13
#